data_AF-A0A9D5CC69-F1
#
_entry.id   AF-A0A9D5CC69-F1
#
_cell.length_a   1.000
_cell.length_b   1.000
_cell.length_c   1.000
_cell.angle_alpha   90.00
_cell.angle_beta   90.00
_cell.angle_gamma   90.00
#
_symmetry.space_group_name_H-M   'P 1'
#
loop_
_entity.id
_entity.type
_entity.pdbx_description
1 polymer ?
#
loop_
_entity_poly.entity_id
_entity_poly.type
_entity_poly.pdbx_seq_one_letter_code
_entity_poly.pdbx_strand_id
1 'polypeptide(L)'
;MPGFGSPCGACKFLRRKCVRGCVFAPYFCHEQGSIHFAAIHKVFGASNVSKLLMHLPVYDRFEAALTISYEAQARIQDPIYGCVAQIFALQQQVITLQEQIASFNAQTTLNYQGFQAHEDVKIPQRFINEETTTSMHFHSNGIQSSSHNHLSSSSIVDEFGFGVDESSLDSLIEDIGYLHQ
;
A
#
# COMPACT_ATOMS: atom_id res chain seq x y z
N MET A 1 26.84 3.50 22.14
CA MET A 1 27.77 3.79 21.03
C MET A 1 28.30 2.47 20.50
N PRO A 2 27.85 1.95 19.34
CA PRO A 2 28.22 0.61 18.92
C PRO A 2 29.70 0.55 18.49
N GLY A 3 30.48 -0.16 19.31
CA GLY A 3 31.53 -1.11 18.94
C GLY A 3 32.72 -0.60 18.11
N PHE A 4 33.76 -0.11 18.79
CA PHE A 4 35.12 -0.05 18.24
C PHE A 4 35.67 -1.47 18.05
N GLY A 5 35.63 -2.00 16.83
CA GLY A 5 36.40 -3.21 16.49
C GLY A 5 36.09 -3.85 15.14
N SER A 6 34.81 -3.93 14.75
CA SER A 6 34.41 -4.56 13.49
C SER A 6 34.09 -3.53 12.40
N PRO A 7 34.43 -3.80 11.12
CA PRO A 7 33.99 -2.97 10.01
C PRO A 7 32.47 -3.06 9.84
N CYS A 8 31.82 -1.95 9.46
CA CYS A 8 30.40 -2.00 9.08
C CYS A 8 30.19 -2.88 7.84
N GLY A 9 28.97 -3.33 7.60
CA GLY A 9 28.59 -4.21 6.48
C GLY A 9 29.08 -3.70 5.12
N ALA A 10 28.98 -2.40 4.87
CA ALA A 10 29.50 -1.76 3.67
C ALA A 10 31.03 -1.88 3.55
N CYS A 11 31.77 -1.53 4.60
CA CYS A 11 33.23 -1.61 4.60
C CYS A 11 33.72 -3.07 4.56
N LYS A 12 32.99 -4.00 5.18
CA LYS A 12 33.22 -5.45 5.09
C LYS A 12 33.06 -5.94 3.66
N PHE A 13 31.97 -5.54 2.98
CA PHE A 13 31.74 -5.86 1.57
C PHE A 13 32.83 -5.28 0.64
N LEU A 14 33.17 -4.00 0.84
CA LEU A 14 34.18 -3.28 0.06
C LEU A 14 35.63 -3.68 0.42
N ARG A 15 35.83 -4.56 1.41
CA ARG A 15 37.14 -5.01 1.91
C ARG A 15 38.10 -3.86 2.27
N ARG A 16 37.56 -2.80 2.87
CA ARG A 16 38.33 -1.60 3.29
C ARG A 16 38.23 -1.35 4.79
N LYS A 17 39.18 -0.60 5.35
CA LYS A 17 39.16 -0.18 6.75
C LYS A 17 37.96 0.73 7.03
N CYS A 18 37.17 0.39 8.06
CA CYS A 18 36.10 1.25 8.55
C CYS A 18 36.69 2.29 9.51
N VAL A 19 36.53 3.59 9.20
CA VAL A 19 37.09 4.70 9.99
C VAL A 19 36.00 5.44 10.77
N ARG A 20 36.41 6.22 11.78
CA ARG A 20 35.51 7.17 12.46
C ARG A 20 34.88 8.11 11.42
N GLY A 21 33.57 8.28 11.49
CA GLY A 21 32.82 9.09 10.52
C GLY A 21 32.48 8.38 9.21
N CYS A 22 32.64 7.05 9.11
CA CYS A 22 32.17 6.29 7.96
C CYS A 22 30.68 6.55 7.70
N VAL A 23 30.36 7.09 6.53
CA VAL A 23 28.99 7.45 6.13
C VAL A 23 28.02 6.27 6.15
N PHE A 24 28.52 5.05 5.96
CA PHE A 24 27.70 3.83 5.92
C PHE A 24 27.57 3.15 7.29
N ALA A 25 28.45 3.44 8.24
CA ALA A 25 28.47 2.73 9.52
C ALA A 25 27.17 2.83 10.33
N PRO A 26 26.46 3.98 10.35
CA PRO A 26 25.19 4.07 11.07
C PRO A 26 24.07 3.18 10.51
N TYR A 27 24.11 2.85 9.22
CA TYR A 27 22.99 2.19 8.52
C TYR A 27 23.25 0.70 8.27
N PHE A 28 24.52 0.29 8.13
CA PHE A 28 24.91 -1.09 7.81
C PHE A 28 25.65 -1.74 8.97
N CYS A 29 25.07 -1.74 10.18
CA CYS A 29 25.72 -2.26 11.40
C CYS A 29 25.41 -3.74 11.71
N HIS A 30 24.53 -4.40 10.94
CA HIS A 30 24.09 -5.77 11.18
C HIS A 30 24.94 -6.83 10.46
N GLU A 31 24.82 -8.08 10.91
CA GLU A 31 25.46 -9.25 10.28
C GLU A 31 25.10 -9.38 8.79
N GLN A 32 23.85 -9.03 8.43
CA GLN A 32 23.36 -9.01 7.05
C GLN A 32 23.75 -7.74 6.28
N GLY A 33 24.43 -6.77 6.91
CA GLY A 33 24.75 -5.49 6.31
C GLY A 33 25.61 -5.60 5.05
N SER A 34 26.49 -6.62 4.95
CA SER A 34 27.26 -6.86 3.72
C SER A 34 26.42 -7.43 2.58
N ILE A 35 25.37 -8.18 2.89
CA ILE A 35 24.46 -8.75 1.88
C ILE A 35 23.60 -7.62 1.28
N HIS A 36 22.98 -6.79 2.12
CA HIS A 36 22.21 -5.63 1.65
C HIS A 36 23.07 -4.65 0.87
N PHE A 37 24.30 -4.38 1.34
CA PHE A 37 25.20 -3.46 0.64
C PHE A 37 25.66 -4.00 -0.73
N ALA A 38 25.66 -5.32 -0.95
CA ALA A 38 26.01 -5.89 -2.24
C ALA A 38 25.03 -5.48 -3.35
N ALA A 39 23.72 -5.50 -3.06
CA ALA A 39 22.69 -5.06 -3.99
C ALA A 39 22.87 -3.57 -4.31
N ILE A 40 23.03 -2.74 -3.27
CA ILE A 40 23.25 -1.30 -3.40
C ILE A 40 24.46 -0.98 -4.25
N HIS A 41 25.58 -1.66 -4.00
CA HIS A 41 26.80 -1.49 -4.77
C HIS A 41 26.61 -1.86 -6.24
N LYS A 42 25.88 -2.94 -6.52
CA LYS A 42 25.63 -3.41 -7.89
C LYS A 42 24.70 -2.47 -8.68
N VAL A 43 23.67 -1.92 -8.04
CA VAL A 43 22.64 -1.11 -8.73
C VAL A 43 23.02 0.36 -8.78
N PHE A 44 23.42 0.95 -7.66
CA PHE A 44 23.66 2.39 -7.56
C PHE A 44 25.14 2.74 -7.46
N GLY A 45 25.96 1.83 -6.92
CA GLY A 45 27.36 2.07 -6.65
C GLY A 45 27.59 2.81 -5.32
N ALA A 46 28.65 2.44 -4.61
CA ALA A 46 28.94 3.00 -3.29
C ALA A 46 29.15 4.53 -3.31
N SER A 47 29.81 5.07 -4.34
CA SER A 47 30.09 6.50 -4.43
C SER A 47 28.82 7.34 -4.60
N ASN A 48 27.87 6.88 -5.41
CA ASN A 48 26.62 7.60 -5.65
C ASN A 48 25.76 7.62 -4.39
N VAL A 49 25.64 6.49 -3.71
CA VAL A 49 24.90 6.38 -2.44
C VAL A 49 25.56 7.22 -1.35
N SER A 50 26.90 7.20 -1.27
CA SER A 50 27.62 8.08 -0.34
C SER A 50 27.31 9.55 -0.60
N LYS A 51 27.33 9.99 -1.87
CA LYS A 51 26.99 11.38 -2.23
C LYS A 51 25.56 11.70 -1.84
N LEU A 52 24.60 10.86 -2.23
CA LEU A 52 23.17 11.05 -1.92
C LEU A 52 22.93 11.21 -0.41
N LEU A 53 23.43 10.26 0.39
CA LEU A 53 23.26 10.31 1.85
C LEU A 53 23.92 11.55 2.47
N MET A 54 25.01 12.08 1.92
CA MET A 54 25.64 13.30 2.43
C MET A 54 24.86 14.58 2.10
N HIS A 55 24.10 14.61 1.01
CA HIS A 55 23.26 15.75 0.63
C HIS A 55 21.95 15.83 1.41
N LEU A 56 21.50 14.71 1.98
CA LEU A 56 20.28 14.68 2.78
C LEU A 56 20.53 15.22 4.20
N PRO A 57 19.51 15.86 4.81
CA PRO A 57 19.49 16.15 6.25
C PRO A 57 19.70 14.89 7.08
N VAL A 58 20.39 14.99 8.21
CA VAL A 58 20.81 13.82 9.01
C VAL A 58 19.63 12.92 9.42
N TYR A 59 18.47 13.52 9.71
CA TYR A 59 17.28 12.78 10.13
C TYR A 59 16.64 11.94 9.01
N ASP A 60 16.85 12.30 7.74
CA ASP A 60 16.30 11.56 6.59
C ASP A 60 17.22 10.43 6.11
N ARG A 61 18.51 10.47 6.48
CA ARG A 61 19.51 9.55 5.93
C ARG A 61 19.25 8.08 6.28
N PHE A 62 18.66 7.82 7.44
CA PHE A 62 18.34 6.46 7.86
C PHE A 62 17.26 5.86 6.95
N GLU A 63 16.15 6.57 6.78
CA GLU A 63 15.05 6.15 5.89
C GLU A 63 15.53 6.05 4.44
N ALA A 64 16.32 7.03 3.96
CA ALA A 64 16.90 6.96 2.63
C ALA A 64 17.78 5.72 2.43
N ALA A 65 18.62 5.36 3.41
CA ALA A 65 19.45 4.16 3.32
C ALA A 65 18.60 2.87 3.29
N LEU A 66 17.47 2.82 3.99
CA LEU A 66 16.52 1.69 3.94
C LEU A 66 15.86 1.61 2.57
N THR A 67 15.31 2.72 2.05
CA THR A 67 14.67 2.78 0.74
C THR A 67 15.62 2.37 -0.38
N ILE A 68 16.84 2.91 -0.41
CA ILE A 68 17.87 2.54 -1.40
C ILE A 68 18.21 1.05 -1.31
N SER A 69 18.25 0.48 -0.10
CA SER A 69 18.50 -0.96 0.09
C SER A 69 17.38 -1.80 -0.52
N TYR A 70 16.12 -1.41 -0.30
CA TYR A 70 14.94 -2.06 -0.86
C TYR A 70 14.91 -1.95 -2.39
N GLU A 71 15.06 -0.75 -2.94
CA GLU A 71 15.06 -0.52 -4.39
C GLU A 71 16.16 -1.29 -5.10
N ALA A 72 17.37 -1.29 -4.53
CA ALA A 72 18.47 -2.08 -5.07
C ALA A 72 18.12 -3.57 -5.09
N GLN A 73 17.57 -4.09 -4.00
CA GLN A 73 17.17 -5.49 -3.93
C GLN A 73 16.07 -5.84 -4.93
N ALA A 74 15.07 -4.97 -5.09
CA ALA A 74 14.01 -5.14 -6.07
C ALA A 74 14.58 -5.17 -7.50
N ARG A 75 15.51 -4.27 -7.83
CA ARG A 75 16.20 -4.24 -9.14
C ARG A 75 17.09 -5.46 -9.39
N ILE A 76 17.61 -6.10 -8.34
CA ILE A 76 18.32 -7.39 -8.48
C ILE A 76 17.34 -8.53 -8.81
N GLN A 77 16.14 -8.52 -8.24
CA GLN A 77 15.12 -9.55 -8.46
C GLN A 77 14.42 -9.37 -9.81
N ASP A 78 14.09 -8.13 -10.17
CA ASP A 78 13.51 -7.74 -11.43
C ASP A 78 14.41 -6.68 -12.11
N PRO A 79 15.31 -7.10 -13.02
CA PRO A 79 16.22 -6.18 -13.71
C PRO A 79 15.52 -5.20 -14.66
N ILE A 80 14.27 -5.47 -15.05
CA ILE A 80 13.54 -4.65 -16.03
C ILE A 80 12.74 -3.57 -15.30
N TYR A 81 11.90 -3.97 -14.33
CA TYR A 81 10.97 -3.08 -13.65
C TYR A 81 11.37 -2.75 -12.21
N GLY A 82 12.24 -3.54 -11.57
CA GLY A 82 12.66 -3.32 -10.18
C GLY A 82 11.47 -3.18 -9.23
N CYS A 83 11.48 -2.17 -8.36
CA CYS A 83 10.39 -1.91 -7.42
C CYS A 83 9.07 -1.48 -8.09
N VAL A 84 9.10 -1.06 -9.36
CA VAL A 84 7.91 -0.61 -10.09
C VAL A 84 6.95 -1.78 -10.32
N ALA A 85 7.46 -2.99 -10.50
CA ALA A 85 6.62 -4.19 -10.60
C ALA A 85 5.76 -4.40 -9.34
N GLN A 86 6.34 -4.15 -8.15
CA GLN A 86 5.60 -4.26 -6.89
C GLN A 86 4.57 -3.13 -6.74
N ILE A 87 4.88 -1.91 -7.18
CA ILE A 87 3.91 -0.81 -7.22
C ILE A 87 2.72 -1.21 -8.08
N PHE A 88 2.97 -1.68 -9.30
CA PHE A 88 1.91 -2.09 -10.23
C PHE A 88 1.08 -3.25 -9.68
N ALA A 89 1.72 -4.27 -9.10
CA ALA A 89 1.02 -5.39 -8.49
C ALA A 89 0.11 -4.95 -7.34
N LEU A 90 0.52 -3.98 -6.53
CA LEU A 90 -0.31 -3.41 -5.47
C LEU A 90 -1.46 -2.57 -6.02
N GLN A 91 -1.23 -1.77 -7.06
CA GLN A 91 -2.28 -1.02 -7.74
C GLN A 91 -3.35 -1.95 -8.31
N GLN A 92 -2.96 -3.03 -8.98
CA GLN A 92 -3.90 -4.02 -9.49
C GLN A 92 -4.69 -4.71 -8.37
N GLN A 93 -4.05 -5.00 -7.23
CA GLN A 93 -4.75 -5.55 -6.07
C GLN A 93 -5.80 -4.58 -5.52
N VAL A 94 -5.49 -3.29 -5.43
CA VAL A 94 -6.44 -2.26 -5.00
C VAL A 94 -7.66 -2.22 -5.93
N ILE A 95 -7.43 -2.21 -7.24
CA ILE A 95 -8.51 -2.22 -8.26
C ILE A 95 -9.39 -3.47 -8.09
N THR A 96 -8.78 -4.65 -8.07
CA THR A 96 -9.50 -5.92 -7.92
C THR A 96 -10.33 -5.95 -6.63
N LEU A 97 -9.78 -5.47 -5.52
CA LEU A 97 -10.50 -5.42 -4.24
C LEU A 97 -11.67 -4.42 -4.29
N GLN A 98 -11.50 -3.27 -4.95
CA GLN A 98 -12.57 -2.30 -5.14
C GLN A 98 -13.71 -2.87 -6.01
N GLU A 99 -13.39 -3.59 -7.07
CA GLU A 99 -14.38 -4.29 -7.91
C GLU A 99 -15.14 -5.36 -7.12
N GLN A 100 -14.45 -6.12 -6.28
CA GLN A 100 -15.09 -7.11 -5.40
C GLN A 100 -16.08 -6.44 -4.44
N ILE A 101 -15.70 -5.32 -3.81
CA ILE A 101 -16.60 -4.54 -2.94
C ILE A 101 -17.80 -4.03 -3.73
N ALA A 102 -17.58 -3.46 -4.92
CA ALA A 102 -18.66 -2.94 -5.75
C ALA A 102 -19.65 -4.03 -6.17
N SER A 103 -19.15 -5.20 -6.58
CA SER A 103 -19.99 -6.34 -6.96
C SER A 103 -20.81 -6.88 -5.78
N PHE A 104 -20.23 -6.98 -4.60
CA PHE A 104 -20.95 -7.40 -3.39
C PHE A 104 -22.04 -6.38 -2.99
N ASN A 105 -21.73 -5.08 -3.06
CA ASN A 105 -22.70 -4.02 -2.77
C ASN A 105 -23.85 -3.99 -3.78
N ALA A 106 -23.56 -4.25 -5.06
CA ALA A 106 -24.60 -4.38 -6.08
C ALA A 106 -25.51 -5.59 -5.83
N GLN A 107 -24.93 -6.76 -5.51
CA GLN A 107 -25.69 -7.97 -5.20
C GLN A 107 -26.59 -7.80 -3.96
N THR A 108 -26.06 -7.21 -2.89
CA THR A 108 -26.86 -6.94 -1.68
C THR A 108 -28.01 -5.97 -1.97
N THR A 109 -27.77 -4.91 -2.73
CA THR A 109 -28.82 -3.96 -3.14
C THR A 109 -29.94 -4.65 -3.93
N LEU A 110 -29.61 -5.52 -4.89
CA LEU A 110 -30.60 -6.29 -5.64
C LEU A 110 -31.40 -7.25 -4.73
N ASN A 111 -30.72 -7.92 -3.79
CA ASN A 111 -31.39 -8.80 -2.83
C ASN A 111 -32.38 -8.03 -1.94
N TYR A 112 -32.02 -6.86 -1.41
CA TYR A 112 -32.93 -6.02 -0.61
C TYR A 112 -34.12 -5.49 -1.43
N GLN A 113 -33.94 -5.17 -2.72
CA GLN A 113 -35.04 -4.77 -3.60
C GLN A 113 -35.99 -5.93 -3.93
N GLY A 114 -35.50 -7.16 -4.02
CA GLY A 114 -36.33 -8.37 -4.15
C GLY A 114 -37.23 -8.64 -2.94
N PHE A 115 -36.88 -8.15 -1.75
CA PHE A 115 -37.71 -8.25 -0.54
C PHE A 115 -38.80 -7.16 -0.43
N GLN A 116 -38.75 -6.08 -1.20
CA GLN A 116 -39.79 -5.03 -1.21
C GLN A 116 -40.85 -5.22 -2.31
N ALA A 117 -40.70 -6.20 -3.20
CA ALA A 117 -41.69 -6.51 -4.24
C ALA A 117 -42.85 -7.42 -3.77
N HIS A 118 -42.99 -7.67 -2.46
CA HIS A 118 -44.12 -8.43 -1.89
C HIS A 118 -44.70 -7.75 -0.64
N GLU A 119 -44.98 -6.44 -0.72
CA GLU A 119 -46.03 -5.85 0.13
C GLU A 119 -47.37 -5.89 -0.60
N ASP A 120 -47.97 -7.09 -0.61
CA ASP A 120 -49.43 -7.21 -0.66
C ASP A 120 -49.85 -8.49 0.07
N VAL A 121 -49.38 -8.64 1.32
CA VAL A 121 -49.93 -9.64 2.24
C VAL A 121 -51.31 -9.16 2.65
N LYS A 122 -52.34 -9.54 1.89
CA LYS A 122 -53.73 -9.48 2.32
C LYS A 122 -53.90 -10.41 3.52
N ILE A 123 -53.81 -9.84 4.72
CA ILE A 123 -54.20 -10.51 5.96
C ILE A 123 -55.70 -10.84 5.86
N PRO A 124 -56.12 -12.11 5.91
CA PRO A 124 -57.55 -12.42 5.93
C PRO A 124 -58.10 -12.00 7.30
N GLN A 125 -58.95 -10.97 7.33
CA GLN A 125 -59.78 -10.68 8.50
C GLN A 125 -60.74 -11.85 8.72
N ARG A 126 -60.48 -12.67 9.74
CA ARG A 126 -61.46 -13.62 10.26
C ARG A 126 -61.56 -13.51 11.78
N PHE A 127 -62.70 -12.95 12.16
CA PHE A 127 -63.42 -13.00 13.43
C PHE A 127 -62.80 -12.32 14.66
N ILE A 128 -63.47 -11.23 15.06
CA ILE A 128 -63.40 -10.62 16.39
C ILE A 128 -64.22 -11.49 17.35
N ASN A 129 -63.60 -11.97 18.42
CA ASN A 129 -64.25 -12.14 19.71
C ASN A 129 -63.24 -12.09 20.86
N GLU A 130 -63.63 -11.34 21.88
CA GLU A 130 -62.90 -11.01 23.12
C GLU A 130 -62.61 -12.27 23.96
N GLU A 131 -61.42 -12.35 24.56
CA GLU A 131 -61.21 -12.19 26.02
C GLU A 131 -59.79 -12.64 26.44
N THR A 132 -59.23 -11.88 27.39
CA THR A 132 -58.19 -12.30 28.37
C THR A 132 -56.70 -12.22 27.98
N THR A 133 -56.11 -11.06 28.32
CA THR A 133 -54.77 -10.84 28.92
C THR A 133 -53.61 -11.80 28.62
N THR A 134 -52.50 -11.28 28.06
CA THR A 134 -51.19 -11.17 28.74
C THR A 134 -50.20 -10.38 27.85
N SER A 135 -49.51 -9.43 28.49
CA SER A 135 -48.52 -8.49 27.96
C SER A 135 -47.32 -9.15 27.27
N MET A 136 -46.93 -8.64 26.09
CA MET A 136 -45.52 -8.49 25.68
C MET A 136 -45.38 -7.23 24.82
N HIS A 137 -44.95 -6.13 25.44
CA HIS A 137 -44.50 -4.93 24.72
C HIS A 137 -43.19 -5.23 23.99
N PHE A 138 -43.20 -5.26 22.67
CA PHE A 138 -41.99 -5.08 21.87
C PHE A 138 -41.88 -3.63 21.42
N HIS A 139 -40.95 -2.91 22.04
CA HIS A 139 -40.54 -1.58 21.60
C HIS A 139 -39.85 -1.71 20.25
N SER A 140 -40.48 -1.16 19.21
CA SER A 140 -39.85 -0.93 17.92
C SER A 140 -38.89 0.23 18.05
N ASN A 141 -37.59 -0.06 18.17
CA ASN A 141 -36.57 0.96 17.93
C ASN A 141 -36.39 1.09 16.42
N GLY A 142 -37.11 2.06 15.84
CA GLY A 142 -36.81 2.58 14.52
C GLY A 142 -35.39 3.14 14.52
N ILE A 143 -34.50 2.52 13.76
CA ILE A 143 -33.18 3.09 13.48
C ILE A 143 -33.42 4.27 12.54
N GLN A 144 -33.38 5.48 13.11
CA GLN A 144 -33.30 6.72 12.36
C GLN A 144 -32.06 6.67 11.47
N SER A 145 -32.28 6.63 10.16
CA SER A 145 -31.25 6.89 9.16
C SER A 145 -30.80 8.34 9.30
N SER A 146 -29.70 8.56 10.03
CA SER A 146 -28.95 9.80 9.92
C SER A 146 -28.08 9.70 8.66
N SER A 147 -28.52 10.42 7.63
CA SER A 147 -27.67 10.87 6.54
C SER A 147 -26.49 11.69 7.07
N HIS A 148 -25.46 11.89 6.23
CA HIS A 148 -24.12 12.47 6.50
C HIS A 148 -23.08 11.38 6.85
N ASN A 149 -22.19 10.91 5.97
CA ASN A 149 -21.53 11.56 4.84
C ASN A 149 -21.41 10.60 3.66
N HIS A 150 -22.03 10.96 2.53
CA HIS A 150 -21.70 10.39 1.23
C HIS A 150 -20.37 11.02 0.79
N LEU A 151 -19.25 10.47 1.25
CA LEU A 151 -17.98 10.74 0.59
C LEU A 151 -18.00 9.90 -0.68
N SER A 152 -18.37 10.56 -1.79
CA SER A 152 -18.39 9.97 -3.11
C SER A 152 -17.05 9.28 -3.38
N SER A 153 -17.06 7.96 -3.58
CA SER A 153 -15.88 7.17 -3.93
C SER A 153 -15.21 7.59 -5.24
N SER A 154 -15.81 8.55 -5.97
CA SER A 154 -15.23 9.19 -7.15
C SER A 154 -14.15 10.23 -6.81
N SER A 155 -14.03 10.71 -5.57
CA SER A 155 -13.12 11.84 -5.26
C SER A 155 -11.67 11.43 -4.98
N ILE A 156 -11.40 10.16 -4.65
CA ILE A 156 -10.02 9.70 -4.37
C ILE A 156 -9.29 9.31 -5.66
N VAL A 157 -10.04 8.89 -6.69
CA VAL A 157 -9.47 8.57 -8.00
C VAL A 157 -9.01 9.81 -8.78
N ASP A 158 -9.60 10.97 -8.49
CA ASP A 158 -9.25 12.23 -9.17
C ASP A 158 -8.06 12.97 -8.52
N GLU A 159 -7.78 12.76 -7.23
CA GLU A 159 -6.67 13.47 -6.54
C GLU A 159 -5.28 12.87 -6.86
N PHE A 160 -5.23 11.62 -7.36
CA PHE A 160 -3.98 10.97 -7.77
C PHE A 160 -3.81 10.80 -9.28
N GLY A 161 -4.78 11.19 -10.12
CA GLY A 161 -4.56 11.30 -11.58
C GLY A 161 -3.95 10.07 -12.26
N PHE A 162 -4.33 8.85 -11.86
CA PHE A 162 -3.90 7.61 -12.50
C PHE A 162 -5.06 6.95 -13.23
N GLY A 163 -5.54 7.62 -14.29
CA GLY A 163 -6.10 6.87 -15.41
C GLY A 163 -4.93 6.21 -16.12
N VAL A 164 -4.63 4.95 -15.80
CA VAL A 164 -3.55 4.22 -16.46
C VAL A 164 -4.04 3.86 -17.86
N ASP A 165 -3.84 4.76 -18.81
CA ASP A 165 -3.78 4.38 -20.20
C ASP A 165 -2.54 3.51 -20.37
N GLU A 166 -2.71 2.32 -20.97
CA GLU A 166 -1.63 1.38 -21.29
C GLU A 166 -0.46 2.06 -22.04
N SER A 167 -0.73 3.19 -22.68
CA SER A 167 0.24 4.10 -23.33
C SER A 167 1.15 4.91 -22.39
N SER A 168 0.77 5.17 -21.13
CA SER A 168 1.64 5.86 -20.17
C SER A 168 2.80 4.99 -19.70
N LEU A 169 2.64 3.65 -19.74
CA LEU A 169 3.67 2.70 -19.38
C LEU A 169 4.83 2.71 -20.40
N ASP A 170 4.51 2.85 -21.69
CA ASP A 170 5.52 3.00 -22.75
C ASP A 170 6.29 4.33 -22.63
N SER A 171 5.63 5.42 -22.19
CA SER A 171 6.31 6.71 -21.98
C SER A 171 7.31 6.69 -20.81
N LEU A 172 7.00 5.97 -19.73
CA LEU A 172 7.91 5.79 -18.59
C LEU A 172 9.06 4.83 -18.90
N ILE A 173 8.85 3.89 -19.83
CA ILE A 173 9.89 2.99 -20.36
C ILE A 173 10.89 3.78 -21.23
N GLU A 174 10.42 4.75 -22.03
CA GLU A 174 11.31 5.61 -22.84
C GLU A 174 12.18 6.54 -21.97
N ASP A 175 11.65 7.10 -20.87
CA ASP A 175 12.41 8.00 -19.99
C ASP A 175 13.52 7.28 -19.20
N ILE A 176 13.33 6.00 -18.85
CA ILE A 176 14.38 5.19 -18.18
C ILE A 176 15.47 4.76 -19.17
N GLY A 177 15.15 4.64 -20.46
CA GLY A 177 16.10 4.33 -21.53
C GLY A 177 17.15 5.43 -21.79
N TYR A 178 16.86 6.67 -21.44
CA TYR A 178 17.75 7.82 -21.71
C TYR A 178 18.80 8.09 -20.61
N LEU A 179 18.70 7.48 -19.43
CA LEU A 179 19.66 7.72 -18.33
C LEU A 179 20.90 6.81 -18.36
N HIS A 180 21.11 6.05 -19.44
CA HIS A 180 22.24 5.14 -19.57
C HIS A 180 22.99 5.25 -20.92
N GLN A 181 23.18 6.48 -21.41
CA GLN A 181 24.16 6.82 -22.45
C GLN A 181 25.24 7.75 -21.91
#